data_AF-H2YCG7-F1
#
_entry.id   AF-H2YCG7-F1
#
_cell.length_a   1.000
_cell.length_b   1.000
_cell.length_c   1.000
_cell.angle_alpha   90.00
_cell.angle_beta   90.00
_cell.angle_gamma   90.00
#
_symmetry.space_group_name_H-M   'P 1'
#
loop_
_entity.id
_entity.type
_entity.pdbx_description
1 polymer ?
#
loop_
_entity_poly.entity_id
_entity_poly.type
_entity_poly.pdbx_seq_one_letter_code
_entity_poly.pdbx_strand_id
1 'polypeptide(L)'
;CHSARPSLFSTASGFDDYRGFLNLCVVLLVTCSRILKFNLIGPYLTLFKSFLSKYCVISNARVFLENILKYGILVDPLQWLSAVLYNPYQWPNLLLVLGSSVFIFIAFHIERFLARVSLKNKKYNIKVFFILVFLFIFPHDKINKKLYVITVGSLFSCSVYVVVFLKLWSYAQTNKWYREGYTKALSKRRIHRTSKEFLSRGLIQYPYNLSYRNLLYFMAAPTLCYEANYPRTSGINKSYLMRRALEIVSKNFNSILNLNWLTCLKGICLYYILNLFLFQLELALIQQWVVPVLQKAILPIHNYEGYTIMERLLKLSVPNHFIWLVFFYFFFHSVLNALAEVMKFADREFYRDWWNAETIVYFWQAWNIPVHKWCVRHCYKPLLSIGCPKFAAQVSVFLLSAFFHEYLVSIPLHMFKAWAFFGMTMQIPLSVFTSWVSKRFSSNYGNMIVWMSLILGQPVAILAYVYHYYVTSYT
;
A
#
# COMPACT_ATOMS: atom_id res chain seq x y z
N CYS A 1 8.05 -18.69 1.14
CA CYS A 1 6.73 -18.01 1.13
C CYS A 1 6.38 -17.44 -0.25
N HIS A 2 7.29 -17.56 -1.21
CA HIS A 2 7.12 -17.07 -2.56
C HIS A 2 7.01 -18.23 -3.56
N SER A 3 6.21 -18.03 -4.60
CA SER A 3 6.09 -18.95 -5.73
C SER A 3 5.76 -18.17 -6.99
N ALA A 4 6.19 -18.64 -8.15
CA ALA A 4 5.94 -17.95 -9.42
C ALA A 4 4.43 -17.92 -9.72
N ARG A 5 3.85 -16.73 -9.78
CA ARG A 5 2.40 -16.50 -9.99
C ARG A 5 2.16 -15.13 -10.61
N PRO A 6 1.19 -14.98 -11.54
CA PRO A 6 0.79 -13.67 -12.05
C PRO A 6 -0.09 -12.91 -11.05
N SER A 7 -0.20 -11.58 -11.19
CA SER A 7 -1.17 -10.77 -10.43
C SER A 7 -2.60 -10.97 -10.91
N LEU A 8 -3.60 -10.82 -10.04
CA LEU A 8 -5.01 -11.08 -10.38
C LEU A 8 -5.58 -10.16 -11.46
N PHE A 9 -5.29 -8.85 -11.48
CA PHE A 9 -5.74 -8.00 -12.60
C PHE A 9 -4.90 -8.19 -13.87
N SER A 10 -4.19 -9.31 -14.00
CA SER A 10 -3.54 -9.67 -15.26
C SER A 10 -4.36 -10.59 -16.11
N THR A 11 -4.34 -10.33 -17.41
CA THR A 11 -4.88 -11.22 -18.43
C THR A 11 -4.32 -12.63 -18.31
N ALA A 12 -3.06 -12.76 -17.85
CA ALA A 12 -2.42 -14.05 -17.58
C ALA A 12 -2.97 -14.80 -16.35
N SER A 13 -3.79 -14.18 -15.50
CA SER A 13 -4.39 -14.82 -14.32
C SER A 13 -5.64 -15.64 -14.64
N GLY A 14 -6.37 -15.30 -15.73
CA GLY A 14 -7.65 -15.92 -16.06
C GLY A 14 -8.76 -15.68 -15.02
N PHE A 15 -8.69 -14.59 -14.25
CA PHE A 15 -9.67 -14.31 -13.19
C PHE A 15 -10.89 -13.53 -13.71
N ASP A 16 -12.09 -14.11 -13.50
CA ASP A 16 -13.36 -13.61 -14.07
C ASP A 16 -14.42 -13.20 -13.03
N ASP A 17 -14.18 -13.38 -11.72
CA ASP A 17 -15.20 -13.14 -10.68
C ASP A 17 -15.14 -11.72 -10.08
N TYR A 18 -15.87 -10.79 -10.68
CA TYR A 18 -15.92 -9.37 -10.29
C TYR A 18 -17.19 -8.98 -9.51
N ARG A 19 -17.90 -9.94 -8.89
CA ARG A 19 -19.16 -9.69 -8.15
C ARG A 19 -19.08 -8.59 -7.10
N GLY A 20 -17.95 -8.48 -6.40
CA GLY A 20 -17.70 -7.42 -5.41
C GLY A 20 -17.82 -6.01 -5.98
N PHE A 21 -17.42 -5.78 -7.25
CA PHE A 21 -17.58 -4.49 -7.89
C PHE A 21 -19.05 -4.16 -8.21
N LEU A 22 -19.88 -5.17 -8.48
CA LEU A 22 -21.32 -4.97 -8.63
C LEU A 22 -21.95 -4.52 -7.30
N ASN A 23 -21.55 -5.13 -6.18
CA ASN A 23 -21.99 -4.71 -4.85
C ASN A 23 -21.52 -3.28 -4.51
N LEU A 24 -20.29 -2.91 -4.90
CA LEU A 24 -19.80 -1.54 -4.80
C LEU A 24 -20.72 -0.57 -5.54
N CYS A 25 -21.10 -0.87 -6.79
CA CYS A 25 -22.04 -0.04 -7.55
C CYS A 25 -23.37 0.15 -6.81
N VAL A 26 -23.91 -0.91 -6.19
CA VAL A 26 -25.13 -0.84 -5.37
C VAL A 26 -24.94 0.02 -4.12
N VAL A 27 -23.80 -0.09 -3.44
CA VAL A 27 -23.50 0.73 -2.25
C VAL A 27 -23.35 2.20 -2.62
N LEU A 28 -22.65 2.51 -3.71
CA LEU A 28 -22.51 3.87 -4.25
C LEU A 28 -23.88 4.46 -4.66
N LEU A 29 -24.74 3.64 -5.28
CA LEU A 29 -26.12 4.01 -5.60
C LEU A 29 -26.92 4.43 -4.35
N VAL A 30 -26.88 3.62 -3.30
CA VAL A 30 -27.63 3.86 -2.05
C VAL A 30 -27.08 5.08 -1.31
N THR A 31 -25.76 5.21 -1.21
CA THR A 31 -25.10 6.35 -0.54
C THR A 31 -25.35 7.67 -1.26
N CYS A 32 -25.33 7.68 -2.60
CA CYS A 32 -25.73 8.85 -3.40
C CYS A 32 -27.23 9.18 -3.29
N SER A 33 -28.12 8.18 -3.28
CA SER A 33 -29.58 8.42 -3.26
C SER A 33 -30.09 9.08 -1.98
N ARG A 34 -29.40 8.92 -0.84
CA ARG A 34 -29.79 9.52 0.45
C ARG A 34 -29.41 11.00 0.58
N ILE A 35 -28.65 11.55 -0.36
CA ILE A 35 -28.25 12.97 -0.39
C ILE A 35 -29.39 13.88 -0.87
N LEU A 36 -30.46 13.32 -1.45
CA LEU A 36 -31.67 14.06 -1.81
C LEU A 36 -32.81 13.64 -0.87
N LYS A 37 -33.41 14.63 -0.20
CA LYS A 37 -34.43 14.48 0.85
C LYS A 37 -35.52 13.47 0.48
N PHE A 38 -35.98 12.76 1.52
CA PHE A 38 -37.32 12.19 1.67
C PHE A 38 -38.38 13.05 0.97
N ASN A 39 -38.88 12.59 -0.17
CA ASN A 39 -40.31 12.50 -0.47
C ASN A 39 -40.51 11.91 -1.88
N LEU A 40 -41.55 11.07 -1.98
CA LEU A 40 -42.20 10.53 -3.20
C LEU A 40 -41.79 9.12 -3.67
N ILE A 41 -42.56 8.16 -3.14
CA ILE A 41 -43.37 7.12 -3.83
C ILE A 41 -42.70 6.21 -4.88
N GLY A 42 -42.79 4.90 -4.59
CA GLY A 42 -43.32 3.91 -5.53
C GLY A 42 -42.48 3.60 -6.80
N PRO A 43 -43.02 2.79 -7.73
CA PRO A 43 -42.28 1.86 -8.59
C PRO A 43 -41.34 2.45 -9.68
N TYR A 44 -41.13 3.77 -9.71
CA TYR A 44 -40.15 4.46 -10.55
C TYR A 44 -38.71 4.38 -10.01
N LEU A 45 -38.53 3.81 -8.81
CA LEU A 45 -37.28 3.75 -8.08
C LEU A 45 -36.12 3.12 -8.87
N THR A 46 -36.35 2.16 -9.76
CA THR A 46 -35.27 1.45 -10.47
C THR A 46 -34.69 2.27 -11.60
N LEU A 47 -35.54 2.96 -12.37
CA LEU A 47 -35.11 3.89 -13.42
C LEU A 47 -34.54 5.18 -12.81
N PHE A 48 -35.18 5.68 -11.75
CA PHE A 48 -34.75 6.88 -11.02
C PHE A 48 -33.40 6.66 -10.29
N LYS A 49 -33.13 5.46 -9.73
CA LYS A 49 -31.83 5.08 -9.16
C LYS A 49 -30.72 5.00 -10.20
N SER A 50 -30.99 4.42 -11.38
CA SER A 50 -30.02 4.39 -12.49
C SER A 50 -29.71 5.80 -13.01
N PHE A 51 -30.74 6.66 -13.10
CA PHE A 51 -30.60 8.06 -13.47
C PHE A 51 -29.83 8.86 -12.40
N LEU A 52 -30.09 8.64 -11.10
CA LEU A 52 -29.40 9.28 -9.97
C LEU A 52 -27.95 8.84 -9.80
N SER A 53 -27.58 7.61 -10.13
CA SER A 53 -26.16 7.18 -10.18
C SER A 53 -25.40 7.99 -11.21
N LYS A 54 -25.97 8.06 -12.41
CA LYS A 54 -25.45 8.89 -13.48
C LYS A 54 -25.46 10.34 -13.04
N TYR A 55 -26.53 10.84 -12.42
CA TYR A 55 -26.62 12.22 -11.96
C TYR A 55 -25.69 12.56 -10.78
N CYS A 56 -25.35 11.64 -9.89
CA CYS A 56 -24.44 11.86 -8.76
C CYS A 56 -22.99 11.79 -9.23
N VAL A 57 -22.66 10.85 -10.11
CA VAL A 57 -21.37 10.82 -10.82
C VAL A 57 -21.24 12.05 -11.70
N ILE A 58 -22.27 12.44 -12.45
CA ILE A 58 -22.30 13.65 -13.29
C ILE A 58 -22.32 14.92 -12.44
N SER A 59 -22.98 14.97 -11.29
CA SER A 59 -23.03 16.16 -10.41
C SER A 59 -21.70 16.37 -9.68
N ASN A 60 -21.05 15.30 -9.21
CA ASN A 60 -19.73 15.39 -8.61
C ASN A 60 -18.62 15.56 -9.68
N ALA A 61 -18.73 14.87 -10.83
CA ALA A 61 -17.84 15.08 -11.97
C ALA A 61 -18.07 16.44 -12.64
N ARG A 62 -19.26 17.04 -12.52
CA ARG A 62 -19.54 18.40 -12.98
C ARG A 62 -18.67 19.40 -12.25
N VAL A 63 -18.46 19.29 -10.95
CA VAL A 63 -17.53 20.16 -10.22
C VAL A 63 -16.11 20.00 -10.73
N PHE A 64 -15.68 18.76 -10.99
CA PHE A 64 -14.37 18.46 -11.57
C PHE A 64 -14.23 19.04 -13.00
N LEU A 65 -15.22 18.81 -13.87
CA LEU A 65 -15.26 19.28 -15.25
C LEU A 65 -15.38 20.81 -15.32
N GLU A 66 -16.20 21.44 -14.48
CA GLU A 66 -16.31 22.89 -14.37
C GLU A 66 -14.98 23.50 -13.91
N ASN A 67 -14.27 22.87 -12.97
CA ASN A 67 -12.95 23.32 -12.56
C ASN A 67 -11.91 23.19 -13.69
N ILE A 68 -11.95 22.11 -14.48
CA ILE A 68 -11.12 21.97 -15.68
C ILE A 68 -11.47 23.03 -16.73
N LEU A 69 -12.75 23.26 -16.99
CA LEU A 69 -13.21 24.22 -17.99
C LEU A 69 -12.92 25.67 -17.57
N LYS A 70 -12.98 25.98 -16.26
CA LYS A 70 -12.79 27.32 -15.72
C LYS A 70 -11.33 27.68 -15.48
N TYR A 71 -10.53 26.72 -15.00
CA TYR A 71 -9.15 26.98 -14.56
C TYR A 71 -8.10 26.21 -15.38
N GLY A 72 -8.52 25.40 -16.36
CA GLY A 72 -7.62 24.51 -17.08
C GLY A 72 -7.12 23.35 -16.21
N ILE A 73 -6.11 22.65 -16.73
CA ILE A 73 -5.34 21.68 -15.93
C ILE A 73 -4.38 22.49 -15.07
N LEU A 74 -4.69 22.58 -13.77
CA LEU A 74 -3.93 23.37 -12.79
C LEU A 74 -2.60 22.72 -12.36
N VAL A 75 -2.30 21.53 -12.87
CA VAL A 75 -1.08 20.79 -12.54
C VAL A 75 -0.15 20.83 -13.73
N ASP A 76 0.96 21.58 -13.62
CA ASP A 76 2.02 21.55 -14.61
C ASP A 76 2.90 20.30 -14.39
N PRO A 77 2.94 19.36 -15.37
CA PRO A 77 3.67 18.12 -15.24
C PRO A 77 5.20 18.28 -15.24
N LEU A 78 5.76 19.45 -15.57
CA LEU A 78 7.20 19.70 -15.58
C LEU A 78 7.67 20.56 -14.40
N GLN A 79 6.77 21.33 -13.78
CA GLN A 79 7.10 22.26 -12.70
C GLN A 79 7.59 21.54 -11.43
N TRP A 80 7.07 20.35 -11.11
CA TRP A 80 7.57 19.57 -9.97
C TRP A 80 8.99 19.04 -10.23
N LEU A 81 9.32 18.67 -11.47
CA LEU A 81 10.63 18.15 -11.85
C LEU A 81 11.68 19.26 -11.83
N SER A 82 11.33 20.45 -12.34
CA SER A 82 12.22 21.63 -12.27
C SER A 82 12.44 22.08 -10.84
N ALA A 83 11.43 22.03 -9.97
CA ALA A 83 11.59 22.29 -8.54
C ALA A 83 12.57 21.31 -7.87
N VAL A 84 12.47 20.00 -8.18
CA VAL A 84 13.35 18.94 -7.63
C VAL A 84 14.81 19.13 -8.04
N LEU A 85 15.07 19.52 -9.30
CA LEU A 85 16.42 19.57 -9.86
C LEU A 85 17.18 20.88 -9.53
N TYR A 86 16.50 21.94 -9.11
CA TYR A 86 17.12 23.27 -8.94
C TYR A 86 18.03 23.40 -7.71
N ASN A 87 17.82 22.65 -6.61
CA ASN A 87 18.68 22.76 -5.41
C ASN A 87 18.63 21.53 -4.46
N PRO A 88 19.51 20.52 -4.59
CA PRO A 88 19.40 19.25 -3.84
C PRO A 88 19.53 19.39 -2.30
N TYR A 89 20.26 20.39 -1.79
CA TYR A 89 20.34 20.65 -0.34
C TYR A 89 19.06 21.25 0.26
N GLN A 90 18.15 21.76 -0.58
CA GLN A 90 16.81 22.19 -0.18
C GLN A 90 15.81 21.02 -0.08
N TRP A 91 16.21 19.78 -0.39
CA TRP A 91 15.36 18.58 -0.31
C TRP A 91 15.74 17.69 0.88
N PRO A 92 15.44 18.10 2.14
CA PRO A 92 15.76 17.31 3.32
C PRO A 92 15.18 15.89 3.25
N ASN A 93 14.03 15.72 2.60
CA ASN A 93 13.38 14.43 2.38
C ASN A 93 14.22 13.47 1.51
N LEU A 94 14.85 13.96 0.45
CA LEU A 94 15.71 13.13 -0.39
C LEU A 94 16.95 12.68 0.39
N LEU A 95 17.55 13.59 1.17
CA LEU A 95 18.68 13.26 2.05
C LEU A 95 18.29 12.24 3.13
N LEU A 96 17.07 12.32 3.67
CA LEU A 96 16.54 11.32 4.61
C LEU A 96 16.41 9.96 3.92
N VAL A 97 15.81 9.90 2.73
CA VAL A 97 15.69 8.64 1.96
C VAL A 97 17.07 8.03 1.70
N LEU A 98 18.05 8.82 1.27
CA LEU A 98 19.43 8.35 1.09
C LEU A 98 20.06 7.89 2.41
N GLY A 99 19.80 8.61 3.51
CA GLY A 99 20.24 8.26 4.86
C GLY A 99 19.76 6.90 5.35
N SER A 100 18.61 6.41 4.87
CA SER A 100 18.12 5.05 5.17
C SER A 100 19.12 3.96 4.75
N SER A 101 19.94 4.21 3.72
CA SER A 101 20.98 3.28 3.23
C SER A 101 22.03 2.97 4.30
N VAL A 102 22.35 3.92 5.17
CA VAL A 102 23.33 3.74 6.25
C VAL A 102 22.89 2.62 7.18
N PHE A 103 21.62 2.59 7.56
CA PHE A 103 21.06 1.54 8.41
C PHE A 103 21.08 0.17 7.73
N ILE A 104 20.83 0.12 6.42
CA ILE A 104 20.91 -1.10 5.63
C ILE A 104 22.33 -1.67 5.66
N PHE A 105 23.35 -0.83 5.48
CA PHE A 105 24.74 -1.26 5.55
C PHE A 105 25.16 -1.68 6.96
N ILE A 106 24.75 -0.96 8.01
CA ILE A 106 25.05 -1.33 9.39
C ILE A 106 24.48 -2.71 9.72
N ALA A 107 23.20 -2.95 9.38
CA ALA A 107 22.55 -4.23 9.61
C ALA A 107 23.25 -5.38 8.87
N PHE A 108 23.68 -5.15 7.64
CA PHE A 108 24.45 -6.12 6.86
C PHE A 108 25.81 -6.46 7.47
N HIS A 109 26.58 -5.46 7.90
CA HIS A 109 27.89 -5.66 8.51
C HIS A 109 27.79 -6.41 9.83
N ILE A 110 26.74 -6.14 10.61
CA ILE A 110 26.45 -6.88 11.84
C ILE A 110 26.17 -8.35 11.52
N GLU A 111 25.34 -8.64 10.52
CA GLU A 111 25.05 -10.02 10.14
C GLU A 111 26.30 -10.75 9.62
N ARG A 112 27.15 -10.10 8.82
CA ARG A 112 28.45 -10.66 8.39
C ARG A 112 29.40 -10.92 9.53
N PHE A 113 29.47 -10.01 10.50
CA PHE A 113 30.29 -10.20 11.70
C PHE A 113 29.82 -11.43 12.49
N LEU A 114 28.51 -11.58 12.67
CA LEU A 114 27.92 -12.72 13.39
C LEU A 114 28.07 -14.05 12.67
N ALA A 115 28.06 -14.02 11.33
CA ALA A 115 28.31 -15.21 10.53
C ALA A 115 29.71 -15.79 10.78
N ARG A 116 30.69 -14.93 11.08
CA ARG A 116 32.07 -15.34 11.39
C ARG A 116 32.26 -15.76 12.84
N VAL A 117 31.63 -15.02 13.77
CA VAL A 117 31.92 -15.15 15.21
C VAL A 117 31.17 -16.29 15.90
N SER A 118 30.20 -16.95 15.23
CA SER A 118 29.45 -18.12 15.74
C SER A 118 29.14 -18.06 17.24
N LEU A 119 28.07 -17.35 17.62
CA LEU A 119 27.60 -17.39 19.01
C LEU A 119 26.07 -17.52 19.04
N LYS A 120 25.59 -18.47 19.86
CA LYS A 120 24.21 -18.62 20.36
C LYS A 120 23.77 -17.41 21.21
N ASN A 121 24.12 -16.20 20.78
CA ASN A 121 24.19 -15.02 21.63
C ASN A 121 22.85 -14.28 21.66
N LYS A 122 22.16 -14.30 22.80
CA LYS A 122 20.97 -13.47 23.06
C LYS A 122 21.26 -11.97 22.84
N LYS A 123 22.52 -11.53 23.00
CA LYS A 123 23.00 -10.17 22.75
C LYS A 123 22.79 -9.68 21.30
N TYR A 124 22.61 -10.57 20.32
CA TYR A 124 22.30 -10.21 18.94
C TYR A 124 20.96 -9.48 18.81
N ASN A 125 19.91 -10.03 19.42
CA ASN A 125 18.56 -9.46 19.34
C ASN A 125 18.57 -8.01 19.87
N ILE A 126 19.39 -7.73 20.89
CA ILE A 126 19.54 -6.40 21.49
C ILE A 126 20.17 -5.41 20.48
N LYS A 127 21.26 -5.79 19.80
CA LYS A 127 21.92 -4.91 18.81
C LYS A 127 21.02 -4.59 17.62
N VAL A 128 20.33 -5.59 17.08
CA VAL A 128 19.36 -5.40 15.98
C VAL A 128 18.19 -4.54 16.44
N PHE A 129 17.68 -4.78 17.65
CA PHE A 129 16.61 -3.97 18.22
C PHE A 129 16.99 -2.48 18.31
N PHE A 130 18.18 -2.15 18.82
CA PHE A 130 18.62 -0.76 18.89
C PHE A 130 18.72 -0.08 17.51
N ILE A 131 19.20 -0.79 16.49
CA ILE A 131 19.27 -0.23 15.12
C ILE A 131 17.88 0.05 14.56
N LEU A 132 16.96 -0.89 14.79
CA LEU A 132 15.59 -0.77 14.32
C LEU A 132 14.84 0.35 15.04
N VAL A 133 15.08 0.53 16.35
CA VAL A 133 14.56 1.67 17.12
C VAL A 133 15.15 2.98 16.62
N PHE A 134 16.47 3.05 16.43
CA PHE A 134 17.14 4.27 15.94
C PHE A 134 16.65 4.65 14.54
N LEU A 135 16.36 3.66 13.69
CA LEU A 135 15.81 3.86 12.36
C LEU A 135 14.45 4.57 12.38
N PHE A 136 13.62 4.37 13.41
CA PHE A 136 12.35 5.08 13.56
C PHE A 136 12.49 6.48 14.15
N ILE A 137 13.41 6.64 15.12
CA ILE A 137 13.59 7.93 15.79
C ILE A 137 14.26 8.94 14.85
N PHE A 138 15.14 8.48 13.97
CA PHE A 138 15.91 9.35 13.06
C PHE A 138 15.05 10.24 12.14
N PRO A 139 14.13 9.71 11.31
CA PRO A 139 13.27 10.55 10.48
C PRO A 139 12.37 11.46 11.31
N HIS A 140 11.82 10.98 12.43
CA HIS A 140 11.01 11.78 13.35
C HIS A 140 11.77 13.02 13.87
N ASP A 141 12.98 12.83 14.39
CA ASP A 141 13.82 13.92 14.91
C ASP A 141 14.14 14.97 13.83
N LYS A 142 14.46 14.51 12.61
CA LYS A 142 14.85 15.41 11.52
C LYS A 142 13.68 16.14 10.89
N ILE A 143 12.51 15.51 10.80
CA ILE A 143 11.30 16.12 10.26
C ILE A 143 10.77 17.17 11.24
N ASN A 144 10.68 16.85 12.55
CA ASN A 144 10.16 17.81 13.54
C ASN A 144 11.09 19.01 13.80
N LYS A 145 12.40 18.88 13.57
CA LYS A 145 13.36 19.97 13.79
C LYS A 145 13.52 20.94 12.61
N LYS A 146 12.98 20.62 11.42
CA LYS A 146 13.13 21.47 10.23
C LYS A 146 11.77 21.97 9.75
N LEU A 147 11.60 23.30 9.72
CA LEU A 147 10.36 23.99 9.34
C LEU A 147 10.01 23.90 7.83
N TYR A 148 10.97 23.48 6.98
CA TYR A 148 10.86 23.52 5.51
C TYR A 148 10.69 22.13 4.88
N VAL A 149 9.97 21.23 5.53
CA VAL A 149 9.72 19.89 4.96
C VAL A 149 8.33 19.87 4.31
N ILE A 150 8.29 19.68 2.98
CA ILE A 150 7.04 19.48 2.24
C ILE A 150 6.33 18.24 2.81
N THR A 151 5.10 18.40 3.30
CA THR A 151 4.28 17.34 3.93
C THR A 151 4.21 16.05 3.12
N VAL A 152 4.03 16.15 1.80
CA VAL A 152 3.99 14.98 0.91
C VAL A 152 5.35 14.26 0.83
N GLY A 153 6.45 15.03 0.81
CA GLY A 153 7.79 14.47 0.85
C GLY A 153 8.14 13.82 2.20
N SER A 154 7.60 14.35 3.31
CA SER A 154 7.70 13.72 4.64
C SER A 154 7.00 12.36 4.65
N LEU A 155 5.77 12.29 4.10
CA LEU A 155 5.00 11.05 4.00
C LEU A 155 5.75 9.99 3.18
N PHE A 156 6.32 10.39 2.04
CA PHE A 156 7.13 9.49 1.22
C PHE A 156 8.37 8.99 1.98
N SER A 157 9.11 9.90 2.63
CA SER A 157 10.30 9.55 3.41
C SER A 157 9.96 8.59 4.55
N CYS A 158 8.93 8.89 5.35
CA CYS A 158 8.45 8.02 6.42
C CYS A 158 8.03 6.64 5.90
N SER A 159 7.35 6.58 4.74
CA SER A 159 6.97 5.32 4.09
C SER A 159 8.18 4.48 3.71
N VAL A 160 9.23 5.09 3.16
CA VAL A 160 10.51 4.40 2.87
C VAL A 160 11.12 3.85 4.16
N TYR A 161 11.19 4.63 5.23
CA TYR A 161 11.72 4.16 6.51
C TYR A 161 10.92 2.99 7.10
N VAL A 162 9.59 3.01 7.03
CA VAL A 162 8.74 1.88 7.45
C VAL A 162 9.05 0.64 6.60
N VAL A 163 9.15 0.77 5.27
CA VAL A 163 9.49 -0.37 4.40
C VAL A 163 10.88 -0.92 4.72
N VAL A 164 11.89 -0.06 4.91
CA VAL A 164 13.26 -0.46 5.28
C VAL A 164 13.26 -1.15 6.64
N PHE A 165 12.52 -0.65 7.62
CA PHE A 165 12.34 -1.32 8.92
C PHE A 165 11.80 -2.74 8.74
N LEU A 166 10.68 -2.91 8.04
CA LEU A 166 10.03 -4.21 7.86
C LEU A 166 10.97 -5.19 7.15
N LYS A 167 11.70 -4.71 6.13
CA LYS A 167 12.71 -5.49 5.41
C LYS A 167 13.87 -5.89 6.31
N LEU A 168 14.44 -4.96 7.07
CA LEU A 168 15.57 -5.24 7.97
C LEU A 168 15.18 -6.17 9.12
N TRP A 169 13.96 -6.04 9.66
CA TRP A 169 13.41 -6.99 10.63
C TRP A 169 13.37 -8.40 10.03
N SER A 170 12.81 -8.53 8.83
CA SER A 170 12.70 -9.82 8.14
C SER A 170 14.07 -10.40 7.81
N TYR A 171 15.01 -9.56 7.37
CA TYR A 171 16.40 -9.92 7.08
C TYR A 171 17.12 -10.46 8.31
N ALA A 172 17.04 -9.75 9.44
CA ALA A 172 17.66 -10.16 10.70
C ALA A 172 17.06 -11.48 11.23
N GLN A 173 15.73 -11.59 11.27
CA GLN A 173 15.07 -12.78 11.80
C GLN A 173 15.31 -14.01 10.92
N THR A 174 15.26 -13.86 9.59
CA THR A 174 15.45 -14.98 8.67
C THR A 174 16.91 -15.43 8.63
N ASN A 175 17.89 -14.52 8.63
CA ASN A 175 19.30 -14.92 8.71
C ASN A 175 19.65 -15.57 10.05
N LYS A 176 19.02 -15.14 11.16
CA LYS A 176 19.12 -15.87 12.43
C LYS A 176 18.66 -17.33 12.30
N TRP A 177 17.53 -17.59 11.64
CA TRP A 177 17.07 -18.96 11.40
C TRP A 177 18.03 -19.76 10.50
N TYR A 178 18.58 -19.15 9.44
CA TYR A 178 19.58 -19.81 8.60
C TYR A 178 20.86 -20.15 9.37
N ARG A 179 21.32 -19.25 10.24
CA ARG A 179 22.49 -19.45 11.11
C ARG A 179 22.26 -20.56 12.13
N GLU A 180 21.08 -20.59 12.78
CA GLU A 180 20.71 -21.67 13.71
C GLU A 180 20.58 -23.03 13.00
N GLY A 181 20.02 -23.05 11.79
CA GLY A 181 19.96 -24.25 10.95
C GLY A 181 21.35 -24.74 10.53
N TYR A 182 22.21 -23.84 10.09
CA TYR A 182 23.58 -24.13 9.67
C TYR A 182 24.44 -24.69 10.82
N THR A 183 24.37 -24.07 12.01
CA THR A 183 25.10 -24.54 13.20
C THR A 183 24.64 -25.93 13.66
N LYS A 184 23.33 -26.22 13.60
CA LYS A 184 22.80 -27.59 13.85
C LYS A 184 23.24 -28.60 12.79
N ALA A 185 23.37 -28.20 11.53
CA ALA A 185 23.85 -29.07 10.46
C ALA A 185 25.36 -29.38 10.62
N LEU A 186 26.14 -28.38 11.05
CA LEU A 186 27.56 -28.51 11.39
C LEU A 186 27.76 -29.50 12.53
N SER A 187 27.01 -29.35 13.64
CA SER A 187 27.12 -30.25 14.79
C SER A 187 26.76 -31.71 14.46
N LYS A 188 25.89 -31.93 13.47
CA LYS A 188 25.49 -33.27 13.00
C LYS A 188 26.32 -33.80 11.83
N ARG A 189 27.38 -33.10 11.40
CA ARG A 189 28.21 -33.42 10.20
C ARG A 189 27.39 -33.63 8.91
N ARG A 190 26.21 -33.03 8.79
CA ARG A 190 25.31 -33.19 7.63
C ARG A 190 25.56 -32.19 6.49
N ILE A 191 26.53 -31.29 6.65
CA ILE A 191 26.75 -30.16 5.73
C ILE A 191 27.01 -30.62 4.31
N HIS A 192 27.88 -31.60 4.09
CA HIS A 192 28.28 -31.99 2.74
C HIS A 192 27.08 -32.48 1.90
N ARG A 193 26.19 -33.27 2.50
CA ARG A 193 24.94 -33.73 1.87
C ARG A 193 24.02 -32.56 1.55
N THR A 194 23.84 -31.64 2.50
CA THR A 194 23.01 -30.44 2.29
C THR A 194 23.60 -29.54 1.19
N SER A 195 24.90 -29.26 1.21
CA SER A 195 25.55 -28.42 0.20
C SER A 195 25.45 -29.02 -1.21
N LYS A 196 25.56 -30.35 -1.35
CA LYS A 196 25.36 -31.03 -2.64
C LYS A 196 23.92 -30.89 -3.16
N GLU A 197 22.91 -30.96 -2.28
CA GLU A 197 21.50 -30.76 -2.64
C GLU A 197 21.19 -29.31 -3.05
N PHE A 198 21.83 -28.32 -2.40
CA PHE A 198 21.69 -26.92 -2.79
C PHE A 198 22.35 -26.66 -4.15
N LEU A 199 23.55 -27.19 -4.37
CA LEU A 199 24.29 -27.04 -5.63
C LEU A 199 23.54 -27.69 -6.80
N SER A 200 22.98 -28.90 -6.61
CA SER A 200 22.21 -29.57 -7.67
C SER A 200 20.95 -28.82 -8.08
N ARG A 201 20.37 -28.03 -7.16
CA ARG A 201 19.22 -27.15 -7.44
C ARG A 201 19.62 -25.72 -7.82
N GLY A 202 20.92 -25.40 -7.90
CA GLY A 202 21.41 -24.03 -8.16
C GLY A 202 21.03 -23.01 -7.07
N LEU A 203 20.80 -23.46 -5.84
CA LEU A 203 20.33 -22.63 -4.73
C LEU A 203 21.51 -22.11 -3.88
N ILE A 204 21.37 -20.87 -3.41
CA ILE A 204 22.35 -20.23 -2.52
C ILE A 204 22.13 -20.75 -1.10
N GLN A 205 23.22 -21.20 -0.46
CA GLN A 205 23.24 -21.65 0.93
C GLN A 205 23.87 -20.59 1.83
N TYR A 206 23.43 -20.49 3.09
CA TYR A 206 24.13 -19.71 4.12
C TYR A 206 25.53 -20.31 4.39
N PRO A 207 26.60 -19.52 4.55
CA PRO A 207 26.65 -18.04 4.65
C PRO A 207 26.82 -17.30 3.32
N TYR A 208 26.85 -17.98 2.18
CA TYR A 208 27.08 -17.37 0.86
C TYR A 208 25.97 -16.42 0.40
N ASN A 209 24.81 -16.44 1.07
CA ASN A 209 23.74 -15.47 0.84
C ASN A 209 24.13 -14.04 1.27
N LEU A 210 25.13 -13.87 2.15
CA LEU A 210 25.58 -12.58 2.69
C LEU A 210 26.49 -11.80 1.71
N SER A 211 25.94 -11.43 0.55
CA SER A 211 26.60 -10.57 -0.43
C SER A 211 25.88 -9.23 -0.59
N TYR A 212 26.60 -8.19 -0.97
CA TYR A 212 26.00 -6.88 -1.27
C TYR A 212 24.96 -6.98 -2.39
N ARG A 213 25.22 -7.80 -3.41
CA ARG A 213 24.28 -8.04 -4.52
C ARG A 213 22.95 -8.60 -4.02
N ASN A 214 22.97 -9.59 -3.12
CA ASN A 214 21.75 -10.18 -2.58
C ASN A 214 21.00 -9.21 -1.66
N LEU A 215 21.73 -8.41 -0.87
CA LEU A 215 21.14 -7.38 -0.02
C LEU A 215 20.42 -6.31 -0.86
N LEU A 216 21.13 -5.71 -1.83
CA LEU A 216 20.56 -4.68 -2.71
C LEU A 216 19.39 -5.23 -3.52
N TYR A 217 19.49 -6.47 -3.99
CA TYR A 217 18.37 -7.15 -4.64
C TYR A 217 17.14 -7.22 -3.74
N PHE A 218 17.30 -7.65 -2.48
CA PHE A 218 16.19 -7.73 -1.54
C PHE A 218 15.61 -6.36 -1.20
N MET A 219 16.46 -5.34 -1.04
CA MET A 219 16.02 -3.98 -0.74
C MET A 219 15.19 -3.38 -1.89
N ALA A 220 15.50 -3.72 -3.14
CA ALA A 220 14.73 -3.32 -4.31
C ALA A 220 13.54 -4.24 -4.65
N ALA A 221 13.53 -5.51 -4.22
CA ALA A 221 12.46 -6.43 -4.56
C ALA A 221 11.10 -6.01 -3.95
N PRO A 222 9.96 -6.21 -4.66
CA PRO A 222 8.62 -5.83 -4.18
C PRO A 222 8.06 -6.84 -3.16
N THR A 223 8.86 -7.19 -2.14
CA THR A 223 8.48 -8.07 -1.03
C THR A 223 9.10 -7.58 0.27
N LEU A 224 8.43 -7.83 1.39
CA LEU A 224 8.91 -7.51 2.73
C LEU A 224 9.55 -8.72 3.44
N CYS A 225 9.33 -9.92 2.92
CA CYS A 225 9.85 -11.16 3.49
C CYS A 225 11.20 -11.51 2.84
N TYR A 226 12.27 -11.53 3.65
CA TYR A 226 13.58 -11.98 3.21
C TYR A 226 13.59 -13.50 3.00
N GLU A 227 14.11 -13.94 1.85
CA GLU A 227 14.47 -15.33 1.56
C GLU A 227 15.82 -15.34 0.83
N ALA A 228 16.65 -16.35 1.09
CA ALA A 228 17.95 -16.47 0.40
C ALA A 228 17.78 -16.72 -1.11
N ASN A 229 16.70 -17.39 -1.50
CA ASN A 229 16.41 -17.76 -2.87
C ASN A 229 14.98 -17.34 -3.22
N TYR A 230 14.84 -16.45 -4.21
CA TYR A 230 13.55 -15.99 -4.73
C TYR A 230 13.25 -16.66 -6.07
N PRO A 231 11.97 -16.95 -6.37
CA PRO A 231 11.59 -17.44 -7.68
C PRO A 231 11.85 -16.34 -8.72
N ARG A 232 12.55 -16.69 -9.81
CA ARG A 232 12.97 -15.77 -10.87
C ARG A 232 12.31 -16.09 -12.20
N THR A 233 12.05 -15.06 -12.99
CA THR A 233 11.68 -15.24 -14.40
C THR A 233 12.94 -15.48 -15.24
N SER A 234 12.82 -16.30 -16.29
CA SER A 234 13.92 -16.63 -17.21
C SER A 234 14.43 -15.41 -17.99
N GLY A 235 13.56 -14.42 -18.23
CA GLY A 235 13.88 -13.16 -18.85
C GLY A 235 12.90 -12.06 -18.46
N ILE A 236 13.12 -10.87 -19.00
CA ILE A 236 12.16 -9.77 -18.94
C ILE A 236 11.14 -10.03 -20.06
N ASN A 237 9.89 -10.24 -19.70
CA ASN A 237 8.82 -10.47 -20.67
C ASN A 237 8.39 -9.13 -21.28
N LYS A 238 9.04 -8.77 -22.39
CA LYS A 238 8.78 -7.52 -23.13
C LYS A 238 7.33 -7.44 -23.63
N SER A 239 6.74 -8.59 -24.00
CA SER A 239 5.34 -8.70 -24.46
C SER A 239 4.34 -8.42 -23.34
N TYR A 240 4.63 -8.85 -22.10
CA TYR A 240 3.83 -8.52 -20.93
C TYR A 240 3.81 -7.00 -20.67
N LEU A 241 4.97 -6.34 -20.67
CA LEU A 241 5.06 -4.88 -20.51
C LEU A 241 4.33 -4.14 -21.63
N MET A 242 4.46 -4.59 -22.88
CA MET A 242 3.75 -4.02 -24.03
C MET A 242 2.22 -4.19 -23.93
N ARG A 243 1.73 -5.39 -23.59
CA ARG A 243 0.27 -5.64 -23.44
C ARG A 243 -0.36 -4.75 -22.37
N ARG A 244 0.35 -4.47 -21.27
CA ARG A 244 -0.12 -3.55 -20.23
C ARG A 244 -0.16 -2.09 -20.66
N ALA A 245 0.79 -1.66 -21.47
CA ALA A 245 0.76 -0.33 -22.07
C ALA A 245 -0.38 -0.19 -23.11
N LEU A 246 -0.72 -1.29 -23.79
CA LEU A 246 -1.72 -1.34 -24.86
C LEU A 246 -3.17 -1.59 -24.38
N GLU A 247 -3.39 -2.14 -23.17
CA GLU A 247 -4.73 -2.36 -22.58
C GLU A 247 -5.56 -1.05 -22.45
N ILE A 248 -4.92 0.11 -22.50
CA ILE A 248 -5.58 1.44 -22.47
C ILE A 248 -5.80 2.03 -23.88
N VAL A 249 -5.06 1.53 -24.88
CA VAL A 249 -5.18 1.96 -26.28
C VAL A 249 -5.97 0.91 -27.06
N SER A 250 -7.20 0.61 -26.64
CA SER A 250 -8.08 -0.27 -27.40
C SER A 250 -8.90 0.53 -28.43
N LYS A 251 -8.27 0.74 -29.58
CA LYS A 251 -8.86 0.65 -30.93
C LYS A 251 -7.71 0.82 -31.93
N ASN A 252 -7.04 -0.29 -32.25
CA ASN A 252 -6.36 -0.61 -33.53
C ASN A 252 -5.40 -1.79 -33.32
N PHE A 253 -5.97 -2.98 -33.09
CA PHE A 253 -5.23 -4.20 -32.76
C PHE A 253 -4.76 -5.01 -33.99
N ASN A 254 -5.05 -4.58 -35.22
CA ASN A 254 -4.77 -5.39 -36.42
C ASN A 254 -3.47 -5.05 -37.18
N SER A 255 -2.61 -4.15 -36.71
CA SER A 255 -1.45 -3.66 -37.49
C SER A 255 -0.07 -3.85 -36.84
N ILE A 256 0.10 -4.77 -35.88
CA ILE A 256 1.38 -4.90 -35.15
C ILE A 256 1.85 -6.36 -35.06
N LEU A 257 1.98 -7.00 -36.22
CA LEU A 257 2.65 -8.31 -36.35
C LEU A 257 4.15 -8.22 -36.68
N ASN A 258 4.72 -7.01 -36.81
CA ASN A 258 6.16 -6.82 -37.01
C ASN A 258 6.84 -6.28 -35.74
N LEU A 259 7.37 -7.20 -34.91
CA LEU A 259 8.06 -6.92 -33.65
C LEU A 259 9.52 -6.52 -33.88
N ASN A 260 9.81 -5.22 -33.94
CA ASN A 260 11.18 -4.67 -33.90
C ASN A 260 11.58 -4.27 -32.47
N TRP A 261 12.88 -4.21 -32.17
CA TRP A 261 13.42 -3.69 -30.89
C TRP A 261 12.84 -2.31 -30.51
N LEU A 262 12.56 -1.46 -31.51
CA LEU A 262 11.90 -0.17 -31.32
C LEU A 262 10.47 -0.26 -30.75
N THR A 263 9.68 -1.29 -31.08
CA THR A 263 8.31 -1.43 -30.54
C THR A 263 8.32 -1.85 -29.07
N CYS A 264 9.32 -2.64 -28.66
CA CYS A 264 9.56 -2.95 -27.24
C CYS A 264 9.96 -1.72 -26.43
N LEU A 265 10.88 -0.89 -26.95
CA LEU A 265 11.24 0.39 -26.31
C LEU A 265 10.04 1.33 -26.20
N LYS A 266 9.24 1.46 -27.28
CA LYS A 266 8.00 2.25 -27.27
C LYS A 266 7.00 1.75 -26.23
N GLY A 267 6.82 0.43 -26.06
CA GLY A 267 5.93 -0.13 -25.04
C GLY A 267 6.40 0.10 -23.60
N ILE A 268 7.72 0.03 -23.36
CA ILE A 268 8.30 0.36 -22.05
C ILE A 268 8.12 1.85 -21.74
N CYS A 269 8.44 2.74 -22.69
CA CYS A 269 8.21 4.18 -22.55
C CYS A 269 6.73 4.50 -22.32
N LEU A 270 5.82 3.88 -23.07
CA LEU A 270 4.37 4.07 -22.93
C LEU A 270 3.86 3.62 -21.56
N TYR A 271 4.42 2.53 -21.02
CA TYR A 271 4.09 2.07 -19.68
C TYR A 271 4.60 3.01 -18.57
N TYR A 272 5.78 3.61 -18.72
CA TYR A 272 6.23 4.66 -17.80
C TYR A 272 5.37 5.93 -17.94
N ILE A 273 4.99 6.31 -19.16
CA ILE A 273 4.04 7.40 -19.41
C ILE A 273 2.70 7.12 -18.75
N LEU A 274 2.21 5.87 -18.76
CA LEU A 274 1.00 5.48 -18.05
C LEU A 274 1.13 5.66 -16.54
N ASN A 275 2.24 5.22 -15.94
CA ASN A 275 2.46 5.42 -14.50
C ASN A 275 2.52 6.91 -14.15
N LEU A 276 3.16 7.72 -14.99
CA LEU A 276 3.17 9.18 -14.86
C LEU A 276 1.75 9.75 -15.01
N PHE A 277 0.97 9.29 -15.98
CA PHE A 277 -0.42 9.71 -16.18
C PHE A 277 -1.29 9.38 -14.96
N LEU A 278 -1.21 8.16 -14.42
CA LEU A 278 -1.97 7.77 -13.23
C LEU A 278 -1.59 8.61 -12.01
N PHE A 279 -0.29 8.88 -11.82
CA PHE A 279 0.18 9.79 -10.77
C PHE A 279 -0.37 11.21 -10.96
N GLN A 280 -0.33 11.75 -12.17
CA GLN A 280 -0.88 13.08 -12.46
C GLN A 280 -2.41 13.11 -12.32
N LEU A 281 -3.10 12.03 -12.67
CA LEU A 281 -4.54 11.88 -12.48
C LEU A 281 -4.90 11.94 -10.99
N GLU A 282 -4.15 11.27 -10.11
CA GLU A 282 -4.34 11.36 -8.67
C GLU A 282 -4.20 12.80 -8.17
N LEU A 283 -3.14 13.51 -8.59
CA LEU A 283 -2.93 14.91 -8.23
C LEU A 283 -4.08 15.81 -8.73
N ALA A 284 -4.53 15.60 -9.97
CA ALA A 284 -5.66 16.34 -10.53
C ALA A 284 -6.96 16.07 -9.77
N LEU A 285 -7.27 14.81 -9.43
CA LEU A 285 -8.44 14.46 -8.64
C LEU A 285 -8.41 15.10 -7.25
N ILE A 286 -7.25 15.11 -6.60
CA ILE A 286 -7.09 15.79 -5.30
C ILE A 286 -7.33 17.29 -5.46
N GLN A 287 -6.63 17.94 -6.39
CA GLN A 287 -6.66 19.39 -6.55
C GLN A 287 -8.02 19.92 -7.03
N GLN A 288 -8.64 19.22 -7.97
CA GLN A 288 -9.85 19.70 -8.65
C GLN A 288 -11.15 19.16 -8.04
N TRP A 289 -11.11 18.06 -7.28
CA TRP A 289 -12.31 17.47 -6.65
C TRP A 289 -12.27 17.50 -5.12
N VAL A 290 -11.19 17.01 -4.49
CA VAL A 290 -11.12 16.94 -3.02
C VAL A 290 -10.94 18.32 -2.39
N VAL A 291 -9.96 19.11 -2.84
CA VAL A 291 -9.62 20.40 -2.24
C VAL A 291 -10.82 21.37 -2.19
N PRO A 292 -11.60 21.57 -3.27
CA PRO A 292 -12.75 22.47 -3.24
C PRO A 292 -13.87 22.00 -2.29
N VAL A 293 -14.10 20.68 -2.22
CA VAL A 293 -15.08 20.10 -1.29
C VAL A 293 -14.63 20.29 0.15
N LEU A 294 -13.34 20.09 0.40
CA LEU A 294 -12.71 20.21 1.72
C LEU A 294 -12.69 21.65 2.23
N GLN A 295 -12.33 22.63 1.39
CA GLN A 295 -12.39 24.05 1.73
C GLN A 295 -13.81 24.47 2.11
N LYS A 296 -14.81 24.07 1.32
CA LYS A 296 -16.22 24.29 1.65
C LYS A 296 -16.62 23.58 2.94
N ALA A 297 -16.06 22.40 3.22
CA ALA A 297 -16.33 21.59 4.40
C ALA A 297 -15.79 22.20 5.70
N ILE A 298 -14.65 22.91 5.66
CA ILE A 298 -13.95 23.40 6.86
C ILE A 298 -14.42 24.78 7.32
N LEU A 299 -14.68 25.69 6.39
CA LEU A 299 -14.90 27.13 6.68
C LEU A 299 -16.03 27.46 7.66
N PRO A 300 -16.99 26.56 7.97
CA PRO A 300 -17.98 26.84 9.04
C PRO A 300 -18.19 25.72 10.09
N ILE A 301 -17.20 24.87 10.40
CA ILE A 301 -17.40 23.70 11.30
C ILE A 301 -17.88 24.05 12.72
N HIS A 302 -17.47 25.21 13.25
CA HIS A 302 -17.79 25.61 14.63
C HIS A 302 -19.30 25.78 14.91
N ASN A 303 -20.14 25.92 13.87
CA ASN A 303 -21.58 26.15 14.01
C ASN A 303 -22.45 25.01 13.45
N TYR A 304 -21.91 23.81 13.18
CA TYR A 304 -22.71 22.75 12.57
C TYR A 304 -23.51 21.89 13.54
N GLU A 305 -24.78 21.71 13.18
CA GLU A 305 -25.59 20.57 13.58
C GLU A 305 -25.03 19.27 12.96
N GLY A 306 -25.20 18.14 13.66
CA GLY A 306 -24.63 16.84 13.25
C GLY A 306 -25.03 16.37 11.85
N TYR A 307 -26.21 16.78 11.36
CA TYR A 307 -26.68 16.48 10.00
C TYR A 307 -25.77 17.09 8.92
N THR A 308 -25.34 18.34 9.09
CA THR A 308 -24.49 19.02 8.09
C THR A 308 -23.09 18.42 8.04
N ILE A 309 -22.57 17.94 9.17
CA ILE A 309 -21.30 17.20 9.21
C ILE A 309 -21.43 15.89 8.43
N MET A 310 -22.52 15.15 8.62
CA MET A 310 -22.80 13.90 7.90
C MET A 310 -22.94 14.13 6.39
N GLU A 311 -23.65 15.19 5.97
CA GLU A 311 -23.77 15.56 4.55
C GLU A 311 -22.41 15.85 3.91
N ARG A 312 -21.53 16.59 4.62
CA ARG A 312 -20.17 16.91 4.16
C ARG A 312 -19.28 15.68 4.06
N LEU A 313 -19.36 14.80 5.06
CA LEU A 313 -18.64 13.52 5.06
C LEU A 313 -19.02 12.66 3.84
N LEU A 314 -20.31 12.57 3.51
CA LEU A 314 -20.80 11.81 2.36
C LEU A 314 -20.37 12.43 1.02
N LYS A 315 -20.31 13.76 0.91
CA LYS A 315 -19.77 14.45 -0.27
C LYS A 315 -18.27 14.19 -0.46
N LEU A 316 -17.51 14.05 0.64
CA LEU A 316 -16.09 13.71 0.61
C LEU A 316 -15.82 12.22 0.36
N SER A 317 -16.76 11.33 0.73
CA SER A 317 -16.53 9.89 0.69
C SER A 317 -16.36 9.32 -0.72
N VAL A 318 -17.12 9.84 -1.69
CA VAL A 318 -17.05 9.40 -3.10
C VAL A 318 -15.71 9.75 -3.75
N PRO A 319 -15.25 11.02 -3.78
CA PRO A 319 -13.94 11.35 -4.35
C PRO A 319 -12.80 10.63 -3.63
N ASN A 320 -12.85 10.55 -2.30
CA ASN A 320 -11.83 9.87 -1.52
C ASN A 320 -11.75 8.38 -1.90
N HIS A 321 -12.88 7.68 -1.95
CA HIS A 321 -12.89 6.27 -2.30
C HIS A 321 -12.39 6.03 -3.73
N PHE A 322 -12.77 6.89 -4.68
CA PHE A 322 -12.30 6.80 -6.07
C PHE A 322 -10.78 6.97 -6.17
N ILE A 323 -10.21 7.97 -5.49
CA ILE A 323 -8.75 8.18 -5.44
C ILE A 323 -8.04 6.96 -4.84
N TRP A 324 -8.60 6.34 -3.78
CA TRP A 324 -8.02 5.13 -3.19
C TRP A 324 -8.05 3.92 -4.12
N LEU A 325 -9.09 3.76 -4.95
CA LEU A 325 -9.14 2.72 -5.97
C LEU A 325 -8.11 2.95 -7.08
N VAL A 326 -7.97 4.19 -7.54
CA VAL A 326 -6.94 4.58 -8.52
C VAL A 326 -5.54 4.34 -7.94
N PHE A 327 -5.29 4.77 -6.70
CA PHE A 327 -4.04 4.52 -5.98
C PHE A 327 -3.74 3.03 -5.81
N PHE A 328 -4.74 2.23 -5.48
CA PHE A 328 -4.56 0.78 -5.38
C PHE A 328 -4.06 0.19 -6.70
N TYR A 329 -4.72 0.52 -7.80
CA TYR A 329 -4.34 0.04 -9.13
C TYR A 329 -2.97 0.60 -9.54
N PHE A 330 -2.74 1.89 -9.38
CA PHE A 330 -1.47 2.54 -9.70
C PHE A 330 -0.31 1.89 -8.93
N PHE A 331 -0.40 1.80 -7.61
CA PHE A 331 0.71 1.33 -6.78
C PHE A 331 0.84 -0.20 -6.79
N PHE A 332 -0.17 -0.92 -6.32
CA PHE A 332 -0.08 -2.38 -6.13
C PHE A 332 -0.10 -3.17 -7.42
N HIS A 333 -0.82 -2.68 -8.42
CA HIS A 333 -0.90 -3.37 -9.70
C HIS A 333 0.13 -2.87 -10.69
N SER A 334 0.21 -1.57 -10.95
CA SER A 334 1.16 -1.06 -11.94
C SER A 334 2.59 -1.03 -11.37
N VAL A 335 2.89 -0.14 -10.42
CA VAL A 335 4.27 0.09 -9.94
C VAL A 335 4.94 -1.19 -9.41
N LEU A 336 4.26 -2.01 -8.61
CA LEU A 336 4.88 -3.25 -8.09
C LEU A 336 5.12 -4.29 -9.18
N ASN A 337 4.26 -4.43 -10.19
CA ASN A 337 4.53 -5.33 -11.32
C ASN A 337 5.66 -4.81 -12.21
N ALA A 338 5.74 -3.49 -12.42
CA ALA A 338 6.87 -2.85 -13.10
C ALA A 338 8.18 -3.24 -12.44
N LEU A 339 8.25 -3.02 -11.12
CA LEU A 339 9.40 -3.31 -10.30
C LEU A 339 9.70 -4.82 -10.29
N ALA A 340 8.68 -5.67 -10.19
CA ALA A 340 8.85 -7.12 -10.23
C ALA A 340 9.45 -7.58 -11.57
N GLU A 341 8.98 -7.04 -12.68
CA GLU A 341 9.48 -7.37 -14.02
C GLU A 341 10.94 -6.91 -14.19
N VAL A 342 11.25 -5.66 -13.84
CA VAL A 342 12.63 -5.12 -13.89
C VAL A 342 13.58 -5.96 -13.03
N MET A 343 13.13 -6.39 -11.85
CA MET A 343 13.93 -7.20 -10.92
C MET A 343 13.92 -8.70 -11.27
N LYS A 344 13.20 -9.14 -12.31
CA LYS A 344 12.97 -10.56 -12.65
C LYS A 344 12.38 -11.36 -11.49
N PHE A 345 11.54 -10.73 -10.69
CA PHE A 345 10.85 -11.33 -9.56
C PHE A 345 9.56 -12.01 -10.04
N ALA A 346 9.44 -13.31 -9.80
CA ALA A 346 8.35 -14.11 -10.36
C ALA A 346 7.10 -14.21 -9.46
N ASP A 347 7.20 -13.90 -8.17
CA ASP A 347 6.03 -13.86 -7.28
C ASP A 347 5.34 -12.50 -7.40
N ARG A 348 4.27 -12.43 -8.20
CA ARG A 348 3.50 -11.19 -8.44
C ARG A 348 2.17 -11.17 -7.70
N GLU A 349 2.02 -12.01 -6.68
CA GLU A 349 0.85 -12.04 -5.80
C GLU A 349 0.96 -10.90 -4.75
N PHE A 350 0.75 -9.65 -5.19
CA PHE A 350 0.77 -8.47 -4.32
C PHE A 350 -0.55 -8.23 -3.59
N TYR A 351 -1.65 -8.73 -4.16
CA TYR A 351 -3.01 -8.64 -3.65
C TYR A 351 -3.82 -9.85 -4.11
N ARG A 352 -4.98 -10.07 -3.50
CA ARG A 352 -6.01 -11.06 -3.90
C ARG A 352 -7.32 -10.34 -4.20
N ASP A 353 -8.40 -11.08 -4.42
CA ASP A 353 -9.75 -10.62 -4.70
C ASP A 353 -10.44 -9.98 -3.48
N TRP A 354 -9.78 -8.95 -2.92
CA TRP A 354 -10.26 -8.22 -1.74
C TRP A 354 -11.62 -7.53 -1.99
N TRP A 355 -11.98 -7.25 -3.24
CA TRP A 355 -13.30 -6.71 -3.62
C TRP A 355 -14.44 -7.69 -3.33
N ASN A 356 -14.17 -9.00 -3.38
CA ASN A 356 -15.13 -10.06 -3.05
C ASN A 356 -15.12 -10.41 -1.55
N ALA A 357 -14.43 -9.63 -0.71
CA ALA A 357 -14.32 -9.94 0.71
C ALA A 357 -15.67 -9.97 1.41
N GLU A 358 -16.06 -11.13 1.94
CA GLU A 358 -17.28 -11.30 2.73
C GLU A 358 -17.12 -10.78 4.16
N THR A 359 -15.86 -10.69 4.63
CA THR A 359 -15.52 -10.21 5.97
C THR A 359 -14.36 -9.23 5.94
N ILE A 360 -14.34 -8.31 6.90
CA ILE A 360 -13.20 -7.39 7.12
C ILE A 360 -11.89 -8.17 7.36
N VAL A 361 -11.98 -9.34 7.99
CA VAL A 361 -10.82 -10.21 8.21
C VAL A 361 -10.22 -10.64 6.88
N TYR A 362 -11.03 -11.12 5.93
CA TYR A 362 -10.55 -11.50 4.60
C TYR A 362 -9.98 -10.30 3.85
N PHE A 363 -10.66 -9.15 3.89
CA PHE A 363 -10.19 -7.91 3.26
C PHE A 363 -8.75 -7.56 3.67
N TRP A 364 -8.45 -7.53 4.98
CA TRP A 364 -7.11 -7.22 5.48
C TRP A 364 -6.04 -8.27 5.15
N GLN A 365 -6.46 -9.50 4.83
CA GLN A 365 -5.56 -10.57 4.37
C GLN A 365 -5.33 -10.53 2.86
N ALA A 366 -6.22 -9.92 2.10
CA ALA A 366 -6.24 -9.94 0.64
C ALA A 366 -5.71 -8.63 0.01
N TRP A 367 -5.90 -7.47 0.66
CA TRP A 367 -5.55 -6.16 0.10
C TRP A 367 -4.04 -5.97 -0.15
N ASN A 368 -3.20 -6.22 0.85
CA ASN A 368 -1.74 -6.02 0.79
C ASN A 368 -1.02 -7.29 1.26
N ILE A 369 -0.79 -8.20 0.33
CA ILE A 369 -0.21 -9.50 0.59
C ILE A 369 1.24 -9.41 1.10
N PRO A 370 2.12 -8.51 0.61
CA PRO A 370 3.47 -8.34 1.17
C PRO A 370 3.46 -8.05 2.67
N VAL A 371 2.63 -7.11 3.13
CA VAL A 371 2.50 -6.77 4.56
C VAL A 371 1.82 -7.92 5.32
N HIS A 372 0.75 -8.50 4.78
CA HIS A 372 0.08 -9.63 5.40
C HIS A 372 1.02 -10.83 5.63
N LYS A 373 1.76 -11.26 4.60
CA LYS A 373 2.76 -12.35 4.68
C LYS A 373 3.84 -12.02 5.72
N TRP A 374 4.28 -10.76 5.79
CA TRP A 374 5.24 -10.29 6.79
C TRP A 374 4.68 -10.40 8.22
N CYS A 375 3.47 -9.87 8.46
CA CYS A 375 2.80 -9.93 9.75
C CYS A 375 2.60 -11.38 10.21
N VAL A 376 2.15 -12.26 9.31
CA VAL A 376 1.94 -13.68 9.63
C VAL A 376 3.26 -14.36 10.00
N ARG A 377 4.32 -14.14 9.23
CA ARG A 377 5.61 -14.83 9.38
C ARG A 377 6.42 -14.31 10.57
N HIS A 378 6.43 -13.00 10.79
CA HIS A 378 7.37 -12.35 11.70
C HIS A 378 6.72 -11.87 13.01
N CYS A 379 5.39 -11.73 13.06
CA CYS A 379 4.67 -11.35 14.27
C CYS A 379 3.75 -12.48 14.76
N TYR A 380 2.76 -12.88 13.95
CA TYR A 380 1.71 -13.81 14.36
C TYR A 380 2.24 -15.20 14.72
N LYS A 381 2.98 -15.87 13.82
CA LYS A 381 3.52 -17.22 14.09
C LYS A 381 4.47 -17.25 15.28
N PRO A 382 5.42 -16.30 15.45
CA PRO A 382 6.22 -16.20 16.66
C PRO A 382 5.41 -16.02 17.94
N LEU A 383 4.38 -15.16 17.96
CA LEU A 383 3.50 -14.99 19.12
C LEU A 383 2.78 -16.30 19.48
N LEU A 384 2.27 -17.02 18.49
CA LEU A 384 1.68 -18.35 18.72
C LEU A 384 2.69 -19.35 19.27
N SER A 385 3.94 -19.32 18.81
CA SER A 385 4.99 -20.23 19.30
C SER A 385 5.41 -19.98 20.74
N ILE A 386 5.15 -18.78 21.28
CA ILE A 386 5.37 -18.41 22.68
C ILE A 386 4.19 -18.86 23.57
N GLY A 387 3.07 -19.29 22.97
CA GLY A 387 1.87 -19.73 23.68
C GLY A 387 0.77 -18.66 23.76
N CYS A 388 0.88 -17.54 23.04
CA CYS A 388 -0.20 -16.55 23.02
C CYS A 388 -1.47 -17.12 22.34
N PRO A 389 -2.68 -16.85 22.90
CA PRO A 389 -3.92 -17.29 22.27
C PRO A 389 -4.15 -16.59 20.93
N LYS A 390 -4.83 -17.26 19.98
CA LYS A 390 -5.02 -16.78 18.60
C LYS A 390 -5.62 -15.38 18.55
N PHE A 391 -6.64 -15.10 19.36
CA PHE A 391 -7.30 -13.79 19.40
C PHE A 391 -6.34 -12.69 19.87
N ALA A 392 -5.59 -12.91 20.96
CA ALA A 392 -4.61 -11.94 21.44
C ALA A 392 -3.48 -11.71 20.41
N ALA A 393 -3.04 -12.75 19.71
CA ALA A 393 -2.06 -12.62 18.64
C ALA A 393 -2.60 -11.82 17.44
N GLN A 394 -3.87 -11.99 17.07
CA GLN A 394 -4.53 -11.18 16.04
C GLN A 394 -4.63 -9.71 16.46
N VAL A 395 -5.14 -9.44 17.67
CA VAL A 395 -5.24 -8.07 18.23
C VAL A 395 -3.87 -7.40 18.27
N SER A 396 -2.82 -8.11 18.70
CA SER A 396 -1.45 -7.58 18.73
C SER A 396 -0.94 -7.17 17.34
N VAL A 397 -1.22 -7.96 16.31
CA VAL A 397 -0.87 -7.63 14.92
C VAL A 397 -1.65 -6.42 14.42
N PHE A 398 -2.92 -6.29 14.78
CA PHE A 398 -3.73 -5.12 14.45
C PHE A 398 -3.23 -3.85 15.15
N LEU A 399 -2.86 -3.93 16.43
CA LEU A 399 -2.28 -2.80 17.18
C LEU A 399 -0.94 -2.36 16.59
N LEU A 400 -0.09 -3.32 16.19
CA LEU A 400 1.16 -3.02 15.49
C LEU A 400 0.88 -2.30 14.16
N SER A 401 -0.13 -2.73 13.40
CA SER A 401 -0.55 -2.05 12.18
C SER A 401 -1.08 -0.63 12.48
N ALA A 402 -1.89 -0.46 13.51
CA ALA A 402 -2.43 0.83 13.93
C ALA A 402 -1.32 1.83 14.29
N PHE A 403 -0.26 1.37 14.96
CA PHE A 403 0.93 2.18 15.24
C PHE A 403 1.59 2.70 13.95
N PHE A 404 1.76 1.86 12.93
CA PHE A 404 2.33 2.28 11.66
C PHE A 404 1.46 3.29 10.90
N HIS A 405 0.14 3.12 10.92
CA HIS A 405 -0.78 4.06 10.29
C HIS A 405 -0.73 5.43 10.98
N GLU A 406 -0.75 5.45 12.31
CA GLU A 406 -0.59 6.69 13.07
C GLU A 406 0.78 7.34 12.82
N TYR A 407 1.86 6.57 12.81
CA TYR A 407 3.20 7.08 12.51
C TYR A 407 3.28 7.74 11.12
N LEU A 408 2.68 7.11 10.10
CA LEU A 408 2.69 7.62 8.73
C LEU A 408 1.83 8.88 8.55
N VAL A 409 0.80 9.07 9.37
CA VAL A 409 -0.09 10.25 9.27
C VAL A 409 0.36 11.37 10.20
N SER A 410 0.69 11.06 11.46
CA SER A 410 1.01 12.05 12.50
C SER A 410 2.31 12.80 12.24
N ILE A 411 3.37 12.11 11.79
CA ILE A 411 4.69 12.73 11.62
C ILE A 411 4.70 13.74 10.47
N PRO A 412 4.23 13.40 9.25
CA PRO A 412 4.18 14.37 8.15
C PRO A 412 3.30 15.59 8.45
N LEU A 413 2.23 15.39 9.22
CA LEU A 413 1.29 16.44 9.59
C LEU A 413 1.69 17.20 10.87
N HIS A 414 2.74 16.77 11.57
CA HIS A 414 3.12 17.27 12.90
C HIS A 414 1.97 17.26 13.92
N MET A 415 1.08 16.26 13.83
CA MET A 415 -0.14 16.17 14.63
C MET A 415 -0.25 14.81 15.33
N PHE A 416 -0.02 14.79 16.63
CA PHE A 416 -0.13 13.56 17.43
C PHE A 416 -1.48 13.51 18.16
N LYS A 417 -2.50 12.94 17.52
CA LYS A 417 -3.87 12.85 18.06
C LYS A 417 -4.44 11.43 18.16
N ALA A 418 -3.73 10.42 17.63
CA ALA A 418 -4.11 9.02 17.68
C ALA A 418 -5.42 8.68 16.93
N TRP A 419 -5.93 9.54 16.05
CA TRP A 419 -7.19 9.28 15.34
C TRP A 419 -7.08 8.13 14.34
N ALA A 420 -5.94 8.00 13.65
CA ALA A 420 -5.73 6.88 12.74
C ALA A 420 -5.52 5.59 13.53
N PHE A 421 -4.83 5.68 14.68
CA PHE A 421 -4.72 4.56 15.62
C PHE A 421 -6.10 4.06 16.06
N PHE A 422 -6.95 4.94 16.59
CA PHE A 422 -8.28 4.54 17.05
C PHE A 422 -9.16 4.03 15.90
N GLY A 423 -9.13 4.67 14.74
CA GLY A 423 -9.84 4.21 13.54
C GLY A 423 -9.45 2.78 13.13
N MET A 424 -8.15 2.45 13.19
CA MET A 424 -7.68 1.08 12.95
C MET A 424 -8.08 0.10 14.04
N THR A 425 -8.06 0.50 15.32
CA THR A 425 -8.50 -0.39 16.40
C THR A 425 -10.00 -0.69 16.35
N MET A 426 -10.82 0.27 15.89
CA MET A 426 -12.27 0.07 15.70
C MET A 426 -12.61 -0.92 14.58
N GLN A 427 -11.64 -1.27 13.73
CA GLN A 427 -11.82 -2.38 12.77
C GLN A 427 -11.93 -3.73 13.47
N ILE A 428 -11.39 -3.89 14.68
CA ILE A 428 -11.46 -5.15 15.45
C ILE A 428 -12.93 -5.50 15.80
N PRO A 429 -13.71 -4.66 16.51
CA PRO A 429 -15.12 -4.95 16.76
C PRO A 429 -15.92 -5.04 15.45
N LEU A 430 -15.62 -4.20 14.45
CA LEU A 430 -16.26 -4.29 13.14
C LEU A 430 -16.01 -5.65 12.46
N SER A 431 -14.83 -6.24 12.64
CA SER A 431 -14.50 -7.55 12.09
C SER A 431 -15.30 -8.68 12.72
N VAL A 432 -15.56 -8.60 14.03
CA VAL A 432 -16.44 -9.53 14.75
C VAL A 432 -17.88 -9.36 14.26
N PHE A 433 -18.35 -8.12 14.16
CA PHE A 433 -19.69 -7.81 13.66
C PHE A 433 -19.92 -8.28 12.23
N THR A 434 -18.99 -7.99 11.31
CA THR A 434 -19.09 -8.41 9.91
C THR A 434 -19.08 -9.92 9.78
N SER A 435 -18.26 -10.61 10.58
CA SER A 435 -18.24 -12.08 10.62
C SER A 435 -19.55 -12.66 11.13
N TRP A 436 -20.19 -12.00 12.10
CA TRP A 436 -21.50 -12.39 12.58
C TRP A 436 -22.60 -12.19 11.52
N VAL A 437 -22.63 -11.02 10.85
CA VAL A 437 -23.60 -10.74 9.77
C VAL A 437 -23.45 -11.73 8.61
N SER A 438 -22.21 -11.95 8.16
CA SER A 438 -21.92 -12.86 7.05
C SER A 438 -22.37 -14.30 7.35
N LYS A 439 -22.26 -14.75 8.60
CA LYS A 439 -22.70 -16.09 9.03
C LYS A 439 -24.21 -16.18 9.25
N ARG A 440 -24.84 -15.12 9.76
CA ARG A 440 -26.26 -15.13 10.16
C ARG A 440 -27.22 -14.86 9.01
N PHE A 441 -26.81 -14.03 8.05
CA PHE A 441 -27.65 -13.58 6.94
C PHE A 441 -27.13 -14.12 5.60
N SER A 442 -26.15 -13.45 4.99
CA SER A 442 -25.52 -13.90 3.76
C SER A 442 -24.14 -13.27 3.58
N SER A 443 -23.31 -13.91 2.77
CA SER A 443 -22.00 -13.38 2.36
C SER A 443 -22.08 -12.03 1.65
N ASN A 444 -23.14 -11.81 0.86
CA ASN A 444 -23.36 -10.54 0.17
C ASN A 444 -23.56 -9.37 1.13
N TYR A 445 -24.31 -9.56 2.23
CA TYR A 445 -24.46 -8.52 3.26
C TYR A 445 -23.14 -8.24 3.98
N GLY A 446 -22.32 -9.28 4.22
CA GLY A 446 -20.96 -9.12 4.72
C GLY A 446 -20.11 -8.25 3.79
N ASN A 447 -20.14 -8.53 2.48
CA ASN A 447 -19.43 -7.75 1.47
C ASN A 447 -19.91 -6.29 1.38
N MET A 448 -21.22 -6.04 1.49
CA MET A 448 -21.76 -4.68 1.57
C MET A 448 -21.23 -3.90 2.77
N ILE A 449 -21.11 -4.55 3.95
CA ILE A 449 -20.53 -3.91 5.15
C ILE A 449 -19.05 -3.58 4.94
N VAL A 450 -18.29 -4.48 4.30
CA VAL A 450 -16.89 -4.20 3.92
C VAL A 450 -16.82 -2.95 3.05
N TRP A 451 -17.60 -2.87 1.97
CA TRP A 451 -17.62 -1.68 1.10
C TRP A 451 -18.05 -0.40 1.84
N MET A 452 -19.08 -0.47 2.67
CA MET A 452 -19.50 0.67 3.50
C MET A 452 -18.38 1.16 4.42
N SER A 453 -17.63 0.24 5.03
CA SER A 453 -16.49 0.59 5.88
C SER A 453 -15.37 1.29 5.11
N LEU A 454 -15.10 0.87 3.87
CA LEU A 454 -14.06 1.44 3.00
C LEU A 454 -14.44 2.77 2.37
N ILE A 455 -15.75 3.05 2.27
CA ILE A 455 -16.25 4.33 1.76
C ILE A 455 -16.31 5.34 2.89
N LEU A 456 -16.79 4.97 4.08
CA LEU A 456 -17.04 5.91 5.17
C LEU A 456 -15.89 6.07 6.17
N GLY A 457 -15.04 5.04 6.36
CA GLY A 457 -14.01 5.07 7.41
C GLY A 457 -12.92 6.11 7.17
N GLN A 458 -12.36 6.13 5.96
CA GLN A 458 -11.23 6.96 5.58
C GLN A 458 -11.59 8.47 5.53
N PRO A 459 -12.73 8.89 4.95
CA PRO A 459 -13.13 10.31 4.95
C PRO A 459 -13.31 10.89 6.35
N VAL A 460 -13.79 10.08 7.31
CA VAL A 460 -13.91 10.52 8.71
C VAL A 460 -12.54 10.84 9.29
N ALA A 461 -11.55 9.98 9.07
CA ALA A 461 -10.18 10.22 9.50
C ALA A 461 -9.59 11.47 8.82
N ILE A 462 -9.75 11.60 7.50
CA ILE A 462 -9.24 12.74 6.73
C ILE A 462 -9.87 14.05 7.22
N LEU A 463 -11.19 14.10 7.39
CA LEU A 463 -11.88 15.29 7.87
C LEU A 463 -11.39 15.69 9.26
N ALA A 464 -11.18 14.73 10.17
CA ALA A 464 -10.65 15.00 11.50
C ALA A 464 -9.26 15.65 11.44
N TYR A 465 -8.32 15.02 10.69
CA TYR A 465 -6.95 15.53 10.53
C TYR A 465 -6.91 16.91 9.89
N VAL A 466 -7.63 17.11 8.79
CA VAL A 466 -7.60 18.40 8.08
C VAL A 466 -8.28 19.49 8.89
N TYR A 467 -9.41 19.21 9.54
CA TYR A 467 -10.09 20.18 10.40
C TYR A 467 -9.15 20.72 11.47
N HIS A 468 -8.46 19.84 12.18
CA HIS A 468 -7.56 20.28 13.24
C HIS A 468 -6.28 20.94 12.70
N TYR A 469 -5.76 20.50 11.55
CA TYR A 469 -4.68 21.21 10.88
C TYR A 469 -5.09 22.65 10.55
N TYR A 470 -6.31 22.84 10.04
CA TYR A 470 -6.84 24.16 9.72
C TYR A 470 -7.04 25.03 10.97
N VAL A 471 -7.70 24.51 12.01
CA VAL A 471 -7.86 25.23 13.28
C VAL A 471 -6.48 25.67 13.79
N THR A 472 -5.52 24.77 13.92
CA THR A 472 -4.19 25.10 14.46
C THR A 472 -3.39 26.09 13.59
N SER A 473 -3.67 26.18 12.29
CA SER A 473 -2.95 27.07 11.37
C SER A 473 -3.58 28.46 11.24
N TYR A 474 -4.87 28.60 11.53
CA TYR A 474 -5.66 29.82 11.27
C TYR A 474 -6.37 30.38 12.51
N THR A 475 -6.28 29.72 13.67
CA THR A 475 -6.60 30.26 15.01
C THR A 475 -5.35 30.20 15.87
#